data_AF-A0A256BHL9-F1
#
_entry.id   AF-A0A256BHL9-F1
#
_cell.length_a   1.000
_cell.length_b   1.000
_cell.length_c   1.000
_cell.angle_alpha   90.00
_cell.angle_beta   90.00
_cell.angle_gamma   90.00
#
_symmetry.space_group_name_H-M   'P 1'
#
loop_
_entity.id
_entity.type
_entity.pdbx_description
1 polymer ?
#
loop_
_entity_poly.entity_id
_entity_poly.type
_entity_poly.pdbx_seq_one_letter_code
_entity_poly.pdbx_strand_id
1 'polypeptide(L)'
;MVRNQKFWMVKDDMNRQISVSGWQLIGSVIIFGVVIYELMTGQIVAKPQSNPIMRIEQPISFWIIVGIKVTVASTFAVMGIVGLKEESKYK
;
A
#
# COMPACT_ATOMS: atom_id res chain seq x y z
N MET A 1 -21.95 -18.48 31.02
CA MET A 1 -20.67 -18.82 30.35
C MET A 1 -20.60 -18.41 28.87
N VAL A 2 -21.72 -18.35 28.11
CA VAL A 2 -21.76 -17.96 26.68
C VAL A 2 -21.39 -16.48 26.40
N ARG A 3 -21.62 -15.57 27.36
CA ARG A 3 -21.33 -14.13 27.21
C ARG A 3 -19.82 -13.81 27.08
N ASN A 4 -18.96 -14.61 27.71
CA ASN A 4 -17.51 -14.43 27.57
C ASN A 4 -17.04 -14.79 26.15
N GLN A 5 -17.49 -15.90 25.58
CA GLN A 5 -17.05 -16.33 24.23
C GLN A 5 -17.35 -15.28 23.14
N LYS A 6 -18.51 -14.62 23.18
CA LYS A 6 -18.83 -13.51 22.26
C LYS A 6 -17.89 -12.32 22.41
N PHE A 7 -17.48 -12.01 23.64
CA PHE A 7 -16.59 -10.88 23.92
C PHE A 7 -15.15 -11.15 23.44
N TRP A 8 -14.67 -12.40 23.57
CA TRP A 8 -13.37 -12.81 23.06
C TRP A 8 -13.34 -12.80 21.52
N MET A 9 -14.37 -13.33 20.85
CA MET A 9 -14.46 -13.28 19.38
C MET A 9 -14.43 -11.85 18.82
N VAL A 10 -15.16 -10.90 19.44
CA VAL A 10 -15.18 -9.50 18.99
C VAL A 10 -13.80 -8.84 19.16
N LYS A 11 -13.07 -9.15 20.24
CA LYS A 11 -11.70 -8.65 20.45
C LYS A 11 -10.71 -9.22 19.42
N ASP A 12 -10.81 -10.49 19.09
CA ASP A 12 -9.93 -11.13 18.12
C ASP A 12 -10.16 -10.59 16.70
N ASP A 13 -11.42 -10.35 16.31
CA ASP A 13 -11.76 -9.73 15.02
C ASP A 13 -11.25 -8.28 14.94
N MET A 14 -11.39 -7.49 16.00
CA MET A 14 -10.84 -6.12 16.05
C MET A 14 -9.31 -6.10 15.99
N ASN A 15 -8.63 -6.99 16.72
CA ASN A 15 -7.16 -7.09 16.65
C ASN A 15 -6.67 -7.52 15.26
N ARG A 16 -7.42 -8.39 14.59
CA ARG A 16 -7.11 -8.82 13.22
C ARG A 16 -7.30 -7.69 12.23
N GLN A 17 -8.35 -6.87 12.38
CA GLN A 17 -8.61 -5.72 11.52
C GLN A 17 -7.51 -4.66 11.65
N ILE A 18 -7.07 -4.36 12.88
CA ILE A 18 -5.97 -3.42 13.19
C ILE A 18 -4.68 -3.88 12.50
N SER A 19 -4.40 -5.19 12.58
CA SER A 19 -3.24 -5.78 11.93
C SER A 19 -3.31 -5.58 10.41
N VAL A 20 -4.46 -5.88 9.79
CA VAL A 20 -4.64 -5.75 8.33
C VAL A 20 -4.50 -4.29 7.86
N SER A 21 -5.10 -3.32 8.55
CA SER A 21 -4.98 -1.90 8.19
C SER A 21 -3.56 -1.36 8.39
N GLY A 22 -2.84 -1.82 9.41
CA GLY A 22 -1.42 -1.54 9.57
C GLY A 22 -0.56 -2.08 8.42
N TRP A 23 -0.80 -3.33 8.00
CA TRP A 23 -0.10 -3.93 6.86
C TRP A 23 -0.42 -3.24 5.53
N GLN A 24 -1.63 -2.72 5.35
CA GLN A 24 -1.99 -1.93 4.17
C GLN A 24 -1.19 -0.62 4.10
N LEU A 25 -0.93 0.03 5.23
CA LEU A 25 -0.09 1.23 5.30
C LEU A 25 1.38 0.93 5.05
N ILE A 26 1.91 -0.14 5.64
CA ILE A 26 3.29 -0.56 5.38
C ILE A 26 3.45 -0.90 3.89
N GLY A 27 2.48 -1.62 3.31
CA GLY A 27 2.46 -1.95 1.89
C GLY A 27 2.43 -0.72 0.98
N SER A 28 1.63 0.30 1.30
CA SER A 28 1.57 1.53 0.50
C SER A 28 2.88 2.31 0.53
N VAL A 29 3.54 2.40 1.69
CA VAL A 29 4.86 3.04 1.84
C VAL A 29 5.91 2.35 0.97
N ILE A 30 5.93 1.00 0.97
CA ILE A 30 6.87 0.23 0.15
C ILE A 30 6.65 0.50 -1.34
N ILE A 31 5.39 0.50 -1.80
CA ILE A 31 5.06 0.76 -3.21
C ILE A 31 5.48 2.18 -3.61
N PHE A 32 5.24 3.19 -2.77
CA PHE A 32 5.72 4.55 -3.02
C PHE A 32 7.25 4.64 -3.09
N GLY A 33 7.96 3.94 -2.20
CA GLY A 33 9.42 3.85 -2.25
C GLY A 33 9.93 3.28 -3.57
N VAL A 34 9.30 2.22 -4.08
CA VAL A 34 9.61 1.63 -5.40
C VAL A 34 9.33 2.64 -6.51
N VAL A 35 8.19 3.34 -6.49
CA VAL A 35 7.87 4.35 -7.51
C VAL A 35 8.91 5.48 -7.54
N ILE A 36 9.31 5.99 -6.38
CA ILE A 36 10.33 7.05 -6.29
C ILE A 36 11.66 6.54 -6.89
N TYR A 37 12.07 5.32 -6.55
CA TYR A 37 13.27 4.71 -7.12
C TYR A 37 13.19 4.58 -8.66
N GLU A 38 12.05 4.16 -9.21
CA GLU A 38 11.83 4.07 -10.66
C GLU A 38 11.89 5.43 -11.35
N LEU A 39 11.39 6.49 -10.71
CA LEU A 39 11.46 7.87 -11.20
C LEU A 39 12.86 8.48 -11.11
N MET A 40 13.70 8.01 -10.18
CA MET A 40 15.10 8.45 -10.04
C MET A 40 16.01 7.75 -11.04
N THR A 41 15.85 6.44 -11.19
CA THR A 41 16.67 5.62 -12.10
C THR A 41 16.21 5.70 -13.55
N GLY A 42 14.96 6.15 -13.77
CA GLY A 42 14.34 6.19 -15.08
C GLY A 42 14.01 4.79 -15.63
N GLN A 43 14.03 3.76 -14.77
CA GLN A 43 13.86 2.35 -15.12
C GLN A 43 12.77 1.71 -14.28
N ILE A 44 11.98 0.82 -14.89
CA ILE A 44 10.99 0.01 -14.17
C ILE A 44 11.72 -1.18 -13.54
N VAL A 45 11.57 -1.39 -12.23
CA VAL A 45 12.22 -2.49 -11.48
C VAL A 45 11.88 -3.86 -12.08
N ALA A 46 10.68 -4.02 -12.62
CA ALA A 46 10.23 -5.26 -13.27
C ALA A 46 10.87 -5.50 -14.66
N LYS A 47 11.53 -4.51 -15.26
CA LYS A 47 12.24 -4.61 -16.54
C LYS A 47 13.58 -3.89 -16.43
N PRO A 48 14.63 -4.57 -15.89
CA PRO A 48 15.97 -4.00 -15.90
C PRO A 48 16.38 -3.75 -17.35
N GLN A 49 16.52 -2.48 -17.72
CA GLN A 49 17.08 -2.09 -19.00
C GLN A 49 18.59 -1.93 -18.82
N SER A 50 19.39 -2.42 -19.77
CA SER A 50 20.85 -2.33 -19.73
C SER A 50 21.36 -0.89 -19.80
N ASN A 51 20.56 0.03 -20.35
CA ASN A 51 20.84 1.46 -20.39
C ASN A 51 19.73 2.26 -19.68
N PRO A 52 20.06 3.17 -18.75
CA PRO A 52 19.10 4.11 -18.21
C PRO A 52 18.65 5.08 -19.30
N ILE A 53 17.35 5.07 -19.62
CA ILE A 53 16.76 5.98 -20.59
C ILE A 53 16.64 7.36 -19.92
N MET A 54 17.16 8.42 -20.53
CA MET A 54 16.99 9.79 -20.04
C MET A 54 15.49 10.11 -19.90
N ARG A 55 15.09 10.85 -18.86
CA ARG A 55 13.67 11.18 -18.55
C ARG A 55 12.82 11.64 -19.74
N ILE A 56 13.43 12.22 -20.77
CA ILE A 56 12.78 12.79 -21.96
C ILE A 56 12.42 11.70 -23.00
N GLU A 57 13.06 10.54 -22.97
CA GLU A 57 12.85 9.43 -23.92
C GLU A 57 12.04 8.27 -23.32
N GLN A 58 11.47 8.45 -22.12
CA GLN A 58 10.72 7.39 -21.46
C GLN A 58 9.45 7.03 -22.25
N PRO A 59 9.26 5.74 -22.61
CA PRO A 59 8.09 5.33 -23.37
C PRO A 59 6.81 5.56 -22.56
N ILE A 60 5.68 5.80 -23.22
CA ILE A 60 4.36 5.99 -22.58
C ILE A 60 4.05 4.86 -21.59
N SER A 61 4.50 3.63 -21.88
CA SER A 61 4.36 2.46 -21.01
C SER A 61 5.02 2.63 -19.63
N PHE A 62 6.13 3.38 -19.52
CA PHE A 62 6.76 3.70 -18.24
C PHE A 62 5.78 4.49 -17.35
N TRP A 63 5.21 5.56 -17.89
CA TRP A 63 4.28 6.44 -17.18
C TRP A 63 2.98 5.72 -16.79
N ILE A 64 2.48 4.83 -17.65
CA ILE A 64 1.31 4.00 -17.33
C ILE A 64 1.61 3.08 -16.13
N ILE A 65 2.75 2.40 -16.12
CA ILE A 65 3.13 1.49 -15.01
C ILE A 65 3.28 2.27 -13.71
N VAL A 66 3.97 3.41 -13.75
CA VAL A 66 4.12 4.29 -12.58
C VAL A 66 2.75 4.77 -12.09
N GLY A 67 1.86 5.20 -12.99
CA GLY A 67 0.51 5.66 -12.65
C GLY A 67 -0.33 4.58 -11.97
N ILE A 68 -0.26 3.33 -12.45
CA ILE A 68 -0.95 2.19 -11.81
C ILE A 68 -0.42 1.97 -10.40
N LYS A 69 0.91 1.97 -10.20
CA LYS A 69 1.51 1.77 -8.87
C LYS A 69 1.12 2.88 -7.90
N VAL A 70 1.14 4.13 -8.35
CA VAL A 70 0.70 5.28 -7.54
C VAL A 70 -0.77 5.14 -7.13
N THR A 71 -1.63 4.71 -8.06
CA THR A 71 -3.06 4.49 -7.78
C THR A 71 -3.25 3.41 -6.72
N VAL A 72 -2.62 2.25 -6.91
CA VAL A 72 -2.70 1.12 -5.95
C VAL A 72 -2.17 1.53 -4.57
N ALA A 73 -1.02 2.20 -4.51
CA ALA A 73 -0.44 2.67 -3.25
C ALA A 73 -1.38 3.66 -2.54
N SER A 74 -1.97 4.59 -3.28
CA SER A 74 -2.92 5.57 -2.74
C SER A 74 -4.17 4.90 -2.20
N THR A 75 -4.74 3.93 -2.91
CA THR A 75 -5.90 3.16 -2.44
C THR A 75 -5.58 2.40 -1.16
N PHE A 76 -4.42 1.73 -1.09
CA PHE A 76 -3.98 1.01 0.10
C PHE A 76 -3.74 1.93 1.29
N ALA A 77 -3.16 3.12 1.06
CA ALA A 77 -3.00 4.14 2.10
C ALA A 77 -4.35 4.64 2.62
N VAL A 78 -5.31 4.94 1.75
CA VAL A 78 -6.65 5.39 2.15
C VAL A 78 -7.37 4.30 2.93
N MET A 79 -7.37 3.05 2.45
CA MET A 79 -8.00 1.92 3.16
C MET A 79 -7.36 1.68 4.53
N GLY A 80 -6.04 1.74 4.62
CA GLY A 80 -5.34 1.59 5.89
C GLY A 80 -5.65 2.72 6.88
N ILE A 81 -5.66 3.99 6.42
CA ILE A 81 -6.02 5.14 7.28
C ILE A 81 -7.49 5.05 7.73
N VAL A 82 -8.41 4.73 6.81
CA VAL A 82 -9.85 4.63 7.12
C VAL A 82 -10.10 3.50 8.11
N GLY A 83 -9.48 2.32 7.90
CA GLY A 83 -9.59 1.20 8.82
C GLY A 83 -9.10 1.54 10.23
N LEU A 84 -7.91 2.14 10.36
CA LEU A 84 -7.41 2.61 11.65
C LEU A 84 -8.30 3.69 12.29
N LYS A 85 -8.88 4.59 11.49
CA LYS A 85 -9.78 5.65 11.97
C LYS A 85 -11.09 5.10 12.50
N GLU A 86 -11.68 4.11 11.84
CA GLU A 86 -12.89 3.43 12.33
C GLU A 86 -12.61 2.69 13.62
N GLU A 87 -11.50 1.95 13.71
CA GLU A 87 -11.10 1.22 14.91
C GLU A 87 -10.85 2.13 16.11
N SER A 88 -10.29 3.33 15.90
CA SER A 88 -10.10 4.32 16.96
C SER A 88 -11.42 4.85 17.55
N LYS A 89 -12.55 4.73 16.86
CA LYS A 89 -13.86 5.14 17.41
C LYS A 89 -14.50 4.08 18.32
N TYR A 90 -14.02 2.84 18.27
CA TYR A 90 -14.51 1.71 19.06
C TYR A 90 -13.61 1.36 20.26
N LYS A 91 -12.54 2.14 20.48
CA LYS A 91 -11.70 2.11 21.69
C LYS A 91 -12.19 3.12 22.71
#